data_AF-A0A0M5TI93-F1
#
_entry.id   AF-A0A0M5TI93-F1
#
_cell.length_a   1.000
_cell.length_b   1.000
_cell.length_c   1.000
_cell.angle_alpha   90.00
_cell.angle_beta   90.00
_cell.angle_gamma   90.00
#
_symmetry.space_group_name_H-M   'P 1'
#
loop_
_entity.id
_entity.type
_entity.pdbx_description
1 polymer ?
#
loop_
_entity_poly.entity_id
_entity_poly.type
_entity_poly.pdbx_seq_one_letter_code
_entity_poly.pdbx_strand_id
1 'polypeptide(L)'
;MSKNVKDKVLSARITYQQYDKLSKIALELDMSKSEIISYLIDNGTVNSESIKKKELYPTIITYFARPFNNINQIAKKLNIAYKTSGNIDLKTILQTQEELYKVQSVLTEILSLIKSSYDS
;
A
#
# COMPACT_ATOMS: atom_id res chain seq x y z
N MET A 1 3.65 45.27 19.92
CA MET A 1 4.24 43.97 19.53
C MET A 1 3.41 42.88 20.18
N SER A 2 2.58 42.15 19.43
CA SER A 2 1.87 41.00 19.98
C SER A 2 2.88 39.86 20.13
N LYS A 3 3.32 39.58 21.35
CA LYS A 3 4.03 38.33 21.66
C LYS A 3 3.05 37.20 21.37
N ASN A 4 3.49 36.10 20.74
CA ASN A 4 2.71 34.89 20.59
C ASN A 4 2.30 34.37 21.99
N VAL A 5 1.18 34.86 22.52
CA VAL A 5 0.64 34.42 23.81
C VAL A 5 0.12 33.00 23.59
N LYS A 6 0.87 32.00 24.07
CA LYS A 6 0.42 30.61 24.07
C LYS A 6 -0.72 30.49 25.10
N ASP A 7 -1.97 30.42 24.63
CA ASP A 7 -3.18 30.37 25.46
C ASP A 7 -3.76 28.95 25.59
N LYS A 8 -3.22 27.98 24.84
CA LYS A 8 -3.60 26.55 24.86
C LYS A 8 -2.41 25.66 25.24
N VAL A 9 -2.71 24.56 25.94
CA VAL A 9 -1.72 23.55 26.35
C VAL A 9 -1.95 22.25 25.60
N LEU A 10 -0.88 21.70 25.02
CA LEU A 10 -0.84 20.35 24.45
C LEU A 10 -0.11 19.43 25.43
N SER A 11 -0.77 18.36 25.88
CA SER A 11 -0.17 17.31 26.69
C SER A 11 -0.31 15.95 26.02
N ALA A 12 0.79 15.22 25.88
CA ALA A 12 0.80 13.87 25.33
C ALA A 12 1.60 12.93 26.24
N ARG A 13 1.12 11.69 26.38
CA ARG A 13 1.88 10.62 27.03
C ARG A 13 2.76 9.95 25.98
N ILE A 14 4.04 9.83 26.27
CA ILE A 14 5.02 9.18 25.40
C ILE A 14 5.77 8.10 26.16
N THR A 15 6.32 7.13 25.45
CA THR A 15 7.18 6.11 26.05
C THR A 15 8.53 6.71 26.45
N TYR A 16 9.24 6.03 27.35
CA TYR A 16 10.61 6.42 27.71
C TYR A 16 11.54 6.50 26.49
N GLN A 17 11.42 5.55 25.55
CA GLN A 17 12.22 5.55 24.32
C GLN A 17 11.93 6.78 23.44
N GLN A 18 10.67 7.18 23.33
CA GLN A 18 10.28 8.40 22.60
C GLN A 18 10.82 9.65 23.30
N TYR A 19 10.78 9.67 24.63
CA TYR A 19 11.33 10.77 25.43
C TYR A 19 12.85 10.91 25.24
N ASP A 20 13.60 9.81 25.29
CA ASP A 20 15.06 9.82 25.13
C ASP A 20 15.47 10.35 23.74
N LYS A 21 14.80 9.87 22.69
CA LYS A 21 15.02 10.36 21.31
C LYS A 21 14.76 11.86 21.18
N LEU A 22 13.61 12.35 21.68
CA LEU A 22 13.28 13.77 21.65
C LEU A 22 14.29 14.60 22.46
N SER A 23 14.84 14.03 23.54
CA SER A 23 15.85 14.69 24.36
C SER A 23 17.18 14.86 23.65
N LYS A 24 17.62 13.86 22.88
CA LYS A 24 18.84 13.94 22.07
C LYS A 24 18.72 14.99 20.97
N ILE A 25 17.61 14.98 20.24
CA ILE A 25 17.32 15.97 19.20
C ILE A 25 17.30 17.39 19.78
N ALA A 26 16.71 17.58 20.96
CA ALA A 26 16.68 18.86 21.65
C ALA A 26 18.08 19.40 21.98
N LEU A 27 18.99 18.51 22.40
CA LEU A 27 20.39 18.87 22.66
C LEU A 27 21.15 19.20 21.36
N GLU A 28 20.94 18.42 20.31
CA GLU A 28 21.59 18.63 19.01
C GLU A 28 21.18 19.94 18.34
N LEU A 29 19.90 20.32 18.46
CA LEU A 29 19.35 21.53 17.85
C LEU A 29 19.46 22.77 18.74
N ASP A 30 19.93 22.65 19.98
CA ASP A 30 19.90 23.71 21.00
C ASP A 30 18.50 24.35 21.17
N MET A 31 17.47 23.50 21.18
CA MET A 31 16.06 23.90 21.28
C MET A 31 15.36 23.14 22.41
N SER A 32 14.42 23.79 23.07
CA SER A 32 13.56 23.07 24.01
C SER A 32 12.63 22.11 23.27
N LYS A 33 12.20 21.04 23.97
CA LYS A 33 11.26 20.06 23.41
C LYS A 33 9.95 20.72 22.93
N SER A 34 9.47 21.76 23.62
CA SER A 34 8.25 22.47 23.26
C SER A 34 8.45 23.34 22.01
N GLU A 35 9.63 23.93 21.82
CA GLU A 35 9.98 24.65 20.59
C GLU A 35 10.08 23.72 19.40
N ILE A 36 10.66 22.53 19.57
CA ILE A 36 10.69 21.50 18.52
C ILE A 36 9.27 21.10 18.12
N ILE A 37 8.39 20.85 19.09
CA ILE A 37 6.99 20.49 18.80
C ILE A 37 6.25 21.65 18.13
N SER A 38 6.42 22.89 18.59
CA SER A 38 5.86 24.07 17.92
C SER A 38 6.37 24.19 16.48
N TYR A 39 7.68 24.05 16.26
CA TYR A 39 8.30 24.09 14.94
C TYR A 39 7.74 23.02 14.01
N LEU A 40 7.57 21.78 14.50
CA LEU A 40 6.99 20.69 13.71
C LEU A 40 5.51 20.93 13.37
N ILE A 41 4.74 21.54 14.28
CA ILE A 41 3.34 21.91 14.05
C ILE A 41 3.25 23.03 13.01
N ASP A 42 4.07 24.07 13.16
CA ASP A 42 4.03 25.28 12.33
C ASP A 42 4.53 25.03 10.91
N ASN A 43 5.57 24.19 10.76
CA ASN A 43 6.17 23.90 9.47
C ASN A 43 5.60 22.64 8.80
N GLY A 44 4.84 21.83 9.55
CA GLY A 44 4.34 20.54 9.12
C GLY A 44 5.47 19.56 8.80
N THR A 45 5.26 18.27 9.08
CA THR A 45 5.96 17.28 8.28
C THR A 45 5.35 17.32 6.89
N VAL A 46 6.00 17.99 5.93
CA VAL A 46 5.59 18.01 4.51
C VAL A 46 5.41 16.60 3.94
N ASN A 47 5.99 15.58 4.60
CA ASN A 47 5.88 14.16 4.25
C ASN A 47 5.10 13.31 5.26
N SER A 48 4.01 13.81 5.83
CA SER A 48 2.97 12.87 6.24
C SER A 48 2.14 12.55 5.00
N GLU A 49 2.55 11.53 4.25
CA GLU A 49 1.54 10.69 3.62
C GLU A 49 0.49 10.45 4.70
N SER A 50 -0.72 10.94 4.44
CA SER A 50 -1.84 10.80 5.34
C SER A 50 -1.81 9.38 5.90
N ILE A 51 -2.01 9.22 7.21
CA ILE A 51 -2.41 7.94 7.81
C ILE A 51 -3.83 7.63 7.28
N LYS A 52 -3.95 7.44 5.96
CA LYS A 52 -5.11 6.88 5.29
C LYS A 52 -5.05 5.41 5.64
N LYS A 53 -5.82 5.07 6.67
CA LYS A 53 -6.26 3.71 6.94
C LYS A 53 -6.70 3.04 5.62
N LYS A 54 -5.83 2.18 5.09
CA LYS A 54 -6.14 0.80 4.65
C LYS A 54 -7.41 0.53 3.82
N GLU A 55 -7.90 1.44 2.99
CA GLU A 55 -8.96 1.11 2.02
C GLU A 55 -8.44 0.51 0.69
N LEU A 56 -7.13 0.50 0.46
CA LEU A 56 -6.55 -0.18 -0.71
C LEU A 56 -6.73 -1.71 -0.67
N TYR A 57 -6.74 -2.32 0.51
CA TYR A 57 -6.76 -3.79 0.63
C TYR A 57 -8.02 -4.45 0.05
N PRO A 58 -9.25 -4.02 0.40
CA PRO A 58 -10.47 -4.59 -0.18
C PRO A 58 -10.56 -4.37 -1.69
N THR A 59 -10.16 -3.21 -2.17
CA THR A 59 -10.23 -2.84 -3.59
C THR A 59 -9.20 -3.63 -4.41
N ILE A 60 -7.97 -3.80 -3.90
CA ILE A 60 -6.94 -4.67 -4.48
C ILE A 60 -7.45 -6.11 -4.56
N ILE A 61 -7.95 -6.67 -3.46
CA ILE A 61 -8.50 -8.05 -3.43
C ILE A 61 -9.60 -8.21 -4.47
N THR A 62 -10.47 -7.20 -4.63
CA THR A 62 -11.56 -7.21 -5.62
C THR A 62 -11.03 -7.19 -7.06
N TYR A 63 -10.02 -6.36 -7.36
CA TYR A 63 -9.43 -6.31 -8.70
C TYR A 63 -8.78 -7.64 -9.10
N PHE A 64 -8.08 -8.30 -8.17
CA PHE A 64 -7.36 -9.53 -8.45
C PHE A 64 -8.25 -10.80 -8.40
N ALA A 65 -9.44 -10.74 -7.79
CA ALA A 65 -10.31 -11.91 -7.63
C ALA A 65 -10.69 -12.57 -8.97
N ARG A 66 -11.06 -11.76 -9.98
CA ARG A 66 -11.51 -12.28 -11.27
C ARG A 66 -10.38 -12.93 -12.09
N PRO A 67 -9.20 -12.28 -12.29
CA PRO A 67 -8.05 -12.92 -12.92
C PRO A 67 -7.64 -14.25 -12.27
N PHE A 68 -7.55 -14.31 -10.94
CA PHE A 68 -7.15 -15.54 -10.26
C PHE A 68 -8.20 -16.64 -10.35
N ASN A 69 -9.50 -16.29 -10.35
CA ASN A 69 -10.54 -17.27 -10.57
C ASN A 69 -10.49 -17.87 -11.99
N ASN A 70 -10.16 -17.05 -13.00
CA ASN A 70 -9.95 -17.53 -14.37
C ASN A 70 -8.76 -18.50 -14.47
N ILE A 71 -7.64 -18.20 -13.80
CA ILE A 71 -6.47 -19.11 -13.74
C ILE A 71 -6.87 -20.46 -13.12
N ASN A 72 -7.63 -20.44 -12.03
CA ASN A 72 -8.13 -21.66 -11.41
C ASN A 72 -9.04 -22.47 -12.34
N GLN A 73 -9.88 -21.82 -13.14
CA GLN A 73 -10.71 -22.51 -14.13
C GLN A 73 -9.88 -23.14 -15.25
N ILE A 74 -8.87 -22.43 -15.76
CA ILE A 74 -7.90 -22.96 -16.74
C ILE A 74 -7.21 -24.20 -16.19
N ALA A 75 -6.68 -24.13 -14.95
CA ALA A 75 -6.00 -25.25 -14.32
C ALA A 75 -6.93 -26.47 -14.15
N LYS A 76 -8.20 -26.25 -13.78
CA LYS A 76 -9.21 -27.32 -13.70
C LYS A 76 -9.46 -27.96 -15.06
N LYS A 77 -9.65 -27.17 -16.11
CA LYS A 77 -9.84 -27.68 -17.49
C LYS A 77 -8.66 -28.54 -17.94
N LEU A 78 -7.43 -28.07 -17.75
CA LEU A 78 -6.22 -28.82 -18.10
C LEU A 78 -6.11 -30.13 -17.33
N ASN A 79 -6.38 -30.11 -16.02
CA ASN A 79 -6.35 -31.31 -15.19
C ASN A 79 -7.40 -32.34 -15.62
N ILE A 80 -8.60 -31.91 -16.01
CA ILE A 80 -9.64 -32.79 -16.54
C ILE A 80 -9.20 -33.38 -17.88
N ALA A 81 -8.74 -32.55 -18.81
CA ALA A 81 -8.27 -33.00 -20.12
C ALA A 81 -7.17 -34.06 -19.97
N TYR A 82 -6.16 -33.80 -19.14
CA TYR A 82 -5.08 -34.74 -18.88
C TYR A 82 -5.59 -36.05 -18.26
N LYS A 83 -6.51 -36.00 -17.29
CA LYS A 83 -7.07 -37.20 -16.66
C LYS A 83 -7.91 -38.04 -17.62
N THR A 84 -8.60 -37.42 -18.57
CA THR A 84 -9.50 -38.10 -19.50
C THR A 84 -8.73 -38.77 -20.65
N SER A 85 -7.75 -38.08 -21.25
CA SER A 85 -7.04 -38.56 -22.44
C SER A 85 -5.61 -39.03 -22.17
N GLY A 86 -5.09 -38.92 -20.95
CA GLY A 86 -3.69 -39.23 -20.61
C GLY A 86 -2.66 -38.29 -21.24
N ASN A 87 -3.12 -37.32 -22.05
CA ASN A 87 -2.35 -36.28 -22.69
C ASN A 87 -3.25 -35.07 -22.95
N ILE A 88 -2.65 -33.89 -23.16
CA ILE A 88 -3.36 -32.66 -23.51
C ILE A 88 -3.12 -32.39 -25.00
N ASP A 89 -4.19 -32.30 -25.78
CA ASP A 89 -4.08 -32.06 -27.21
C ASP A 89 -3.61 -30.62 -27.52
N LEU A 90 -3.02 -30.44 -28.71
CA LEU A 90 -2.45 -29.17 -29.14
C LEU A 90 -3.49 -28.04 -29.18
N LYS A 91 -4.74 -28.33 -29.57
CA LYS A 91 -5.81 -27.32 -29.64
C LYS A 91 -6.13 -26.81 -28.23
N THR A 92 -6.23 -27.70 -27.25
CA THR A 92 -6.45 -27.35 -25.84
C THR A 92 -5.29 -26.52 -25.29
N ILE A 93 -4.04 -26.85 -25.66
CA ILE A 93 -2.85 -26.07 -25.28
C ILE A 93 -2.93 -24.64 -25.85
N LEU A 94 -3.18 -24.52 -27.16
CA LEU A 94 -3.25 -23.21 -27.84
C LEU A 94 -4.37 -22.33 -27.27
N GLN A 95 -5.55 -22.91 -27.05
CA GLN A 95 -6.68 -22.18 -26.43
C GLN A 95 -6.33 -21.73 -25.01
N THR A 96 -5.64 -22.57 -24.23
CA THR A 96 -5.21 -22.21 -22.88
C THR A 96 -4.18 -21.07 -22.89
N GLN A 97 -3.24 -21.08 -23.84
CA GLN A 97 -2.28 -19.99 -24.00
C GLN A 97 -3.00 -18.67 -24.31
N GLU A 98 -4.00 -18.67 -25.18
CA GLU A 98 -4.79 -17.49 -25.48
C GLU A 98 -5.56 -16.97 -24.26
N GLU A 99 -6.18 -17.87 -23.47
CA GLU A 99 -6.86 -17.52 -22.22
C GLU A 99 -5.86 -16.90 -21.20
N LEU A 100 -4.64 -17.44 -21.10
CA LEU A 100 -3.59 -16.90 -20.22
C LEU A 100 -3.10 -15.52 -20.64
N TYR A 101 -2.93 -15.26 -21.95
CA TYR A 101 -2.57 -13.93 -22.45
C TYR A 101 -3.63 -12.87 -22.10
N LYS A 102 -4.92 -13.23 -22.19
CA LYS A 102 -6.02 -12.32 -21.78
C LYS A 102 -5.95 -12.01 -20.29
N VAL A 103 -5.69 -13.02 -19.45
CA VAL A 103 -5.52 -12.83 -18.00
C VAL A 103 -4.31 -11.93 -17.70
N GLN A 104 -3.18 -12.13 -18.39
CA GLN A 104 -1.99 -11.30 -18.24
C GLN A 104 -2.26 -9.84 -18.59
N SER A 105 -3.00 -9.56 -19.68
CA SER A 105 -3.38 -8.21 -20.08
C SER A 105 -4.15 -7.50 -18.96
N VAL A 106 -5.17 -8.16 -18.40
CA VAL A 106 -5.99 -7.60 -17.32
C VAL A 106 -5.16 -7.37 -16.05
N LEU A 107 -4.27 -8.28 -15.68
CA LEU A 107 -3.37 -8.09 -14.54
C LEU A 107 -2.44 -6.89 -14.73
N THR A 108 -1.97 -6.66 -15.95
CA THR A 108 -1.10 -5.54 -16.29
C THR A 108 -1.84 -4.20 -16.16
N GLU A 109 -3.09 -4.14 -16.63
CA GLU A 109 -3.96 -2.96 -16.45
C GLU A 109 -4.22 -2.65 -14.98
N ILE A 110 -4.55 -3.67 -14.18
CA ILE A 110 -4.76 -3.52 -12.73
C ILE A 110 -3.50 -2.96 -12.06
N LEU A 111 -2.33 -3.50 -12.39
CA LEU A 111 -1.06 -3.01 -11.86
C LEU A 111 -0.79 -1.55 -12.26
N SER A 112 -1.09 -1.17 -13.50
CA SER A 112 -0.96 0.21 -13.96
C SER A 112 -1.88 1.17 -13.18
N LEU A 113 -3.13 0.78 -12.92
CA LEU A 113 -4.09 1.58 -12.13
C LEU A 113 -3.65 1.76 -10.68
N ILE A 114 -3.12 0.70 -10.07
CA ILE A 114 -2.59 0.77 -8.70
C ILE A 114 -1.37 1.71 -8.66
N LYS A 115 -0.45 1.57 -9.63
CA LYS A 115 0.75 2.41 -9.71
C LYS A 115 0.41 3.89 -9.90
N SER A 116 -0.50 4.22 -10.82
CA SER A 116 -0.92 5.62 -11.03
C SER A 116 -1.56 6.25 -9.80
N SER A 117 -2.24 5.43 -8.98
CA SER A 117 -2.86 5.88 -7.73
C SER A 117 -1.86 6.10 -6.58
N TYR A 118 -0.63 5.59 -6.71
CA TYR A 118 0.43 5.72 -5.72
C TYR A 118 1.45 6.82 -6.09
N ASP A 119 1.65 7.08 -7.38
CA ASP A 119 2.53 8.13 -7.90
C ASP A 119 1.86 9.54 -7.96
N SER A 120 0.60 9.67 -7.53
CA SER A 120 -0.19 10.93 -7.50
C SER A 120 -0.31 11.51 -6.08
#